data_AF-A0A5S9MMK6-F1
#
_entry.id   AF-A0A5S9MMK6-F1
#
_cell.length_a   1.000
_cell.length_b   1.000
_cell.length_c   1.000
_cell.angle_alpha   90.00
_cell.angle_beta   90.00
_cell.angle_gamma   90.00
#
_symmetry.space_group_name_H-M   'P 1'
#
loop_
_entity.id
_entity.type
_entity.pdbx_description
1 polymer ?
#
loop_
_entity_poly.entity_id
_entity_poly.type
_entity_poly.pdbx_seq_one_letter_code
_entity_poly.pdbx_strand_id
1 'polypeptide(L)' 'MKEEMIQRFTSYVKVDTQSDAEKESCPSTEGQLNLARQLVEEMKSIGIQEVTMDENGYVMGTILLKHRQRCADHWLSGSY' A
#
# COMPACT_ATOMS: atom_id res chain seq x y z
N MET A 1 -11.12 -15.17 4.55
CA MET A 1 -10.94 -14.53 3.22
C MET A 1 -12.13 -13.66 2.84
N LYS A 2 -13.36 -14.20 2.76
CA LYS A 2 -14.54 -13.40 2.36
C LYS A 2 -14.85 -12.26 3.35
N GLU A 3 -14.85 -12.53 4.65
CA GLU A 3 -15.11 -11.50 5.66
C GLU A 3 -14.06 -10.38 5.61
N GLU A 4 -12.78 -10.73 5.48
CA GLU A 4 -11.67 -9.77 5.43
C GLU A 4 -11.77 -8.85 4.21
N MET A 5 -12.12 -9.38 3.03
CA MET A 5 -12.33 -8.57 1.83
C MET A 5 -13.51 -7.60 2.01
N ILE A 6 -14.61 -8.06 2.59
CA ILE A 6 -15.78 -7.21 2.88
C ILE A 6 -15.39 -6.11 3.87
N GLN A 7 -14.63 -6.42 4.91
CA GLN A 7 -14.17 -5.44 5.89
C GLN A 7 -13.28 -4.37 5.27
N ARG A 8 -12.27 -4.75 4.48
CA ARG A 8 -11.40 -3.80 3.78
C ARG A 8 -12.17 -2.95 2.77
N PHE A 9 -13.02 -3.58 1.95
CA PHE A 9 -13.84 -2.85 0.99
C PHE A 9 -14.76 -1.84 1.70
N THR A 10 -15.45 -2.27 2.76
CA THR A 10 -16.35 -1.40 3.52
C THR A 10 -15.64 -0.32 4.32
N SER A 11 -14.36 -0.49 4.69
CA SER A 11 -13.57 0.58 5.31
C SER A 11 -13.19 1.64 4.28
N TYR A 12 -12.77 1.24 3.07
CA TYR A 12 -12.34 2.18 2.03
C TYR A 12 -13.49 3.02 1.47
N VAL A 13 -14.65 2.41 1.18
CA VAL A 13 -15.81 3.14 0.60
C VAL A 13 -16.43 4.17 1.55
N LYS A 14 -16.06 4.17 2.84
CA LYS A 14 -16.48 5.21 3.80
C LYS A 14 -15.62 6.47 3.70
N VAL A 15 -14.46 6.41 3.05
CA VAL A 15 -13.61 7.56 2.81
C VAL A 15 -14.10 8.24 1.54
N ASP A 16 -14.51 9.51 1.65
CA ASP A 16 -14.82 10.30 0.46
C ASP A 16 -13.52 10.61 -0.28
N THR A 17 -13.32 9.99 -1.44
CA THR A 17 -12.13 10.16 -2.29
C THR A 17 -12.47 10.73 -3.66
N GLN A 18 -13.64 11.36 -3.81
CA GLN A 18 -14.05 11.93 -5.08
C GLN A 18 -13.05 13.01 -5.49
N SER A 19 -12.55 12.93 -6.72
CA SER A 19 -11.67 13.96 -7.27
C SER A 19 -12.45 15.23 -7.63
N ASP A 20 -11.75 16.36 -7.57
CA ASP A 20 -12.26 17.67 -7.95
C ASP A 20 -11.53 18.13 -9.22
N ALA A 21 -12.28 18.25 -10.34
CA ALA A 21 -11.72 18.58 -11.64
C ALA A 21 -11.36 20.07 -11.80
N GLU A 22 -11.89 20.93 -10.93
CA GLU A 22 -11.62 22.37 -10.93
C GLU A 22 -10.31 22.71 -10.21
N LYS A 23 -9.70 21.75 -9.53
CA LYS A 23 -8.44 21.92 -8.79
C LYS A 23 -7.26 21.39 -9.58
N GLU A 24 -6.24 22.24 -9.72
CA GLU A 24 -4.97 21.89 -10.37
C GLU A 24 -4.00 21.13 -9.44
N SER A 25 -4.33 21.00 -8.15
CA SER A 25 -3.47 20.31 -7.19
C SER A 25 -3.51 18.79 -7.37
N CYS A 26 -2.39 18.12 -7.14
CA CYS A 26 -2.29 16.66 -7.08
C CYS A 26 -1.90 16.24 -5.65
N PRO A 27 -2.77 15.53 -4.91
CA PRO A 27 -4.16 15.20 -5.22
C PRO A 27 -5.10 16.42 -5.20
N SER A 28 -6.26 16.30 -5.85
CA SER A 28 -7.24 17.39 -5.89
C SER A 28 -8.09 17.50 -4.61
N THR A 29 -8.15 16.45 -3.80
CA THR A 29 -8.92 16.45 -2.55
C THR A 29 -8.18 15.76 -1.42
N GLU A 30 -8.32 16.27 -0.20
CA GLU A 30 -7.70 15.70 1.01
C GLU A 30 -8.11 14.25 1.26
N GLY A 31 -9.33 13.87 0.89
CA GLY A 31 -9.82 12.49 1.01
C GLY A 31 -8.96 11.45 0.29
N GLN A 32 -8.38 11.81 -0.87
CA GLN A 32 -7.45 10.95 -1.60
C GLN A 32 -6.18 10.69 -0.77
N LEU A 33 -5.65 11.71 -0.08
CA LEU A 33 -4.50 11.58 0.82
C LEU A 33 -4.84 10.77 2.07
N ASN A 34 -6.06 10.91 2.59
CA ASN A 34 -6.49 10.15 3.77
C ASN A 34 -6.55 8.65 3.48
N LEU A 35 -7.13 8.25 2.34
CA LEU A 35 -7.10 6.85 1.92
C LEU A 35 -5.66 6.38 1.63
N ALA A 36 -4.84 7.20 0.96
CA ALA A 36 -3.45 6.85 0.66
C ALA A 36 -2.64 6.55 1.94
N ARG A 37 -2.75 7.38 2.98
CA ARG A 37 -2.11 7.15 4.29
C ARG A 37 -2.59 5.87 4.96
N GLN A 38 -3.90 5.58 4.89
CA GLN A 38 -4.45 4.32 5.40
C GLN A 38 -3.82 3.12 4.69
N LEU A 39 -3.72 3.16 3.36
CA LEU A 39 -3.13 2.07 2.57
C LEU A 39 -1.65 1.86 2.90
N VAL A 40 -0.86 2.93 3.11
CA VAL A 40 0.54 2.82 3.52
C VAL A 40 0.70 2.00 4.80
N GLU A 41 -0.10 2.33 5.83
CA GLU A 41 -0.03 1.62 7.10
C GLU A 41 -0.52 0.17 6.99
N GLU A 42 -1.57 -0.08 6.21
CA GLU A 42 -2.05 -1.43 5.94
C GLU A 42 -1.02 -2.27 5.16
N MET A 43 -0.37 -1.71 4.14
CA MET A 43 0.68 -2.37 3.35
C MET A 43 1.88 -2.76 4.24
N LYS A 44 2.30 -1.88 5.14
CA LYS A 44 3.35 -2.18 6.13
C LYS A 44 2.91 -3.31 7.06
N SER A 45 1.67 -3.27 7.55
CA SER A 45 1.15 -4.30 8.48
C SER A 45 1.09 -5.71 7.88
N ILE A 46 0.90 -5.83 6.56
CA ILE A 46 0.88 -7.12 5.85
C ILE A 46 2.26 -7.56 5.36
N GLY A 47 3.32 -6.80 5.65
CA GLY A 47 4.71 -7.16 5.35
C GLY A 47 5.16 -6.82 3.93
N ILE A 48 4.49 -5.90 3.22
CA ILE A 48 5.02 -5.33 1.97
C ILE A 48 6.24 -4.48 2.31
N GLN A 49 7.28 -4.54 1.47
CA GLN A 49 8.53 -3.81 1.67
C GLN A 49 8.56 -2.51 0.89
N GLU A 50 9.48 -1.61 1.25
CA GLU A 50 9.72 -0.34 0.53
C GLU A 50 8.43 0.47 0.32
N VAL A 51 7.51 0.44 1.29
CA VAL A 51 6.23 1.15 1.20
C VAL A 51 6.49 2.64 1.32
N THR A 52 6.17 3.39 0.27
CA THR A 52 6.35 4.85 0.19
C THR A 52 5.09 5.52 -0.33
N MET A 53 4.93 6.79 0.04
CA MET A 53 3.95 7.69 -0.53
C MET A 53 4.66 9.00 -0.87
N ASP A 54 4.48 9.49 -2.09
CA ASP A 54 5.06 10.77 -2.50
C ASP A 54 4.15 11.95 -2.15
N GLU A 55 4.62 13.17 -2.44
CA GLU A 55 3.89 14.42 -2.18
C GLU A 55 2.57 14.52 -2.97
N ASN A 56 2.47 13.81 -4.10
CA ASN A 56 1.30 13.76 -4.95
C ASN A 56 0.32 12.64 -4.56
N GLY A 57 0.58 11.91 -3.46
CA GLY A 57 -0.29 10.86 -2.97
C GLY A 57 -0.17 9.52 -3.71
N TYR A 58 0.85 9.31 -4.54
CA TYR A 58 1.11 8.01 -5.14
C TYR A 58 1.68 7.05 -4.09
N VAL A 59 0.97 5.96 -3.83
CA VAL A 59 1.40 4.91 -2.90
C VAL A 59 2.04 3.76 -3.68
N MET A 60 3.27 3.40 -3.30
CA MET A 60 4.04 2.32 -3.92
C MET A 60 4.54 1.35 -2.85
N GLY A 61 4.73 0.08 -3.22
CA GLY A 61 5.36 -0.92 -2.36
C GLY A 61 5.82 -2.15 -3.13
N THR A 62 6.82 -2.82 -2.60
CA THR A 62 7.53 -3.93 -3.26
C THR A 62 7.15 -5.27 -2.63
N ILE A 63 6.69 -6.21 -3.47
CA ILE A 63 6.58 -7.62 -3.12
C ILE A 63 7.72 -8.37 -3.79
N LEU A 64 8.63 -8.93 -2.99
CA LEU A 64 9.75 -9.70 -3.50
C LEU A 64 9.29 -11.03 -4.10
N LEU A 65 9.98 -11.45 -5.16
CA LEU A 65 9.78 -12.77 -5.76
C LEU A 65 10.02 -13.86 -4.71
N LYS A 66 9.00 -14.71 -4.49
CA LYS A 66 9.05 -15.83 -3.51
C LYS A 66 10.24 -16.77 -3.72
N HIS A 67 10.74 -16.91 -4.95
CA HIS A 67 11.90 -17.75 -5.25
C HIS A 67 13.25 -17.13 -4.81
N ARG A 68 13.35 -15.80 -4.76
CA ARG A 68 14.57 -15.10 -4.32
C ARG A 68 14.68 -15.08 -2.79
N GLN A 69 13.55 -15.14 -2.07
CA GLN A 69 13.51 -15.26 -0.61
C GLN A 69 14.24 -16.53 -0.15
N ARG A 70 13.88 -17.68 -0.72
CA ARG A 70 14.45 -18.99 -0.36
C ARG A 70 15.95 -19.08 -0.67
N CYS A 71 16.41 -18.48 -1.76
CA CYS A 71 17.83 -18.43 -2.08
C CYS A 71 18.58 -17.45 -1.16
N ALA A 72 18.07 -16.25 -0.90
CA ALA A 72 18.73 -15.29 0.00
C ALA A 72 18.89 -15.86 1.41
N ASP A 73 17.86 -16.53 1.93
CA ASP A 73 17.90 -17.21 3.23
C ASP A 73 18.95 -18.34 3.25
N HIS A 74 19.09 -19.08 2.15
CA HIS A 74 20.07 -20.18 2.01
C HIS A 74 21.52 -19.69 1.83
N TRP A 75 21.76 -18.61 1.08
CA TRP A 75 23.10 -18.02 0.91
C TRP A 75 23.59 -17.31 2.18
N LEU A 76 22.68 -16.78 3.01
CA LEU A 76 23.01 -16.16 4.30
C LEU A 76 23.16 -17.15 5.46
N SER A 77 22.62 -18.38 5.34
CA SER A 77 22.74 -19.42 6.37
C SER A 77 24.07 -20.19 6.33
N GLY A 78 25.00 -19.82 5.43
CA GLY A 78 26.40 -20.28 5.46
C GLY A 78 26.60 -21.80 5.45
N SER A 79 25.64 -22.57 4.94
CA SER A 79 25.73 -24.03 4.90
C SER A 79 26.30 -24.47 3.55
N TYR A 80 27.64 -24.51 3.48
CA TYR A 80 28.36 -25.41 2.58
C TYR A 80 28.73 -26.69 3.33
#